data_AF-A0A6B1A6D3-F1
#
_entry.id   AF-A0A6B1A6D3-F1
#
_cell.length_a   1.000
_cell.length_b   1.000
_cell.length_c   1.000
_cell.angle_alpha   90.00
_cell.angle_beta   90.00
_cell.angle_gamma   90.00
#
_symmetry.space_group_name_H-M   'P 1'
#
loop_
_entity.id
_entity.type
_entity.pdbx_description
1 polymer ?
#
loop_
_entity_poly.entity_id
_entity_poly.type
_entity_poly.pdbx_seq_one_letter_code
_entity_poly.pdbx_strand_id
1 'polypeptide(L)'
;MLSHIRSLSPRRLVATGLILAGVLVAILLIILWQVGLFDSAPPPATLESAVESVRQDQAQQQAQEHDAAEQVQSQEAQAQEQASDEPTQSATDDQDQQDSAAYSAEPQEQQSQDQEQDEEQEPASSYDYGQEQEQEQEQQGDDQQTGQMSEQEQTQQQVQQAQQTEQQAEQETMTPETPSLADLSGTWVLSAQGTSFVGYRIGEELANIGTATAVGRTGDVVVSLEFDGAVITSVVIEADLRTLKSDQSFRDGALRTRGIETDTYPFATFVLTEPISIDALPTGEEALSRTVQGTLDLHGVTNPVSIALEGQYVDGLVVVVGSTEIALADYDIEPPTGFRVLSIDDVGIMEFQLVLERAP
;
A
#
# COMPACT_ATOMS: atom_id res chain seq x y z
N MET A 1 4.49 -11.53 55.92
CA MET A 1 4.39 -11.83 54.48
C MET A 1 2.94 -11.55 54.05
N LEU A 2 2.43 -10.34 53.72
CA LEU A 2 2.93 -9.27 52.82
C LEU A 2 3.64 -9.90 51.62
N SER A 3 3.27 -9.78 50.35
CA SER A 3 2.44 -8.87 49.53
C SER A 3 2.63 -9.43 48.09
N HIS A 4 1.67 -9.54 47.19
CA HIS A 4 1.10 -8.48 46.35
C HIS A 4 0.03 -9.12 45.45
N ILE A 5 -1.21 -8.64 45.51
CA ILE A 5 -2.15 -8.73 44.38
C ILE A 5 -2.10 -7.36 43.72
N ARG A 6 -1.39 -7.25 42.59
CA ARG A 6 -1.35 -6.03 41.78
C ARG A 6 -2.75 -5.82 41.17
N SER A 7 -3.37 -4.76 41.65
CA SER A 7 -4.42 -3.98 40.99
C SER A 7 -4.15 -3.85 39.49
N LEU A 8 -5.05 -4.42 38.67
CA LEU A 8 -5.23 -3.99 37.28
C LEU A 8 -6.09 -2.72 37.33
N SER A 9 -5.55 -1.63 36.81
CA SER A 9 -6.22 -0.34 36.82
C SER A 9 -7.48 -0.36 35.92
N PRO A 10 -8.63 0.18 36.38
CA PRO A 10 -9.91 0.10 35.67
C PRO A 10 -9.93 0.83 34.31
N ARG A 11 -8.89 1.62 33.99
CA ARG A 11 -8.80 2.37 32.73
C ARG A 11 -8.33 1.54 31.54
N ARG A 12 -7.59 0.44 31.77
CA ARG A 12 -7.14 -0.43 30.67
C ARG A 12 -8.21 -1.42 30.21
N LEU A 13 -9.15 -1.81 31.07
CA LEU A 13 -10.28 -2.67 30.70
C LEU A 13 -11.31 -1.98 29.79
N VAL A 14 -11.49 -0.65 29.92
CA VAL A 14 -12.43 0.12 29.09
C VAL A 14 -11.87 0.33 27.67
N ALA A 15 -10.56 0.53 27.54
CA ALA A 15 -9.92 0.76 26.24
C ALA A 15 -9.83 -0.51 25.38
N THR A 16 -9.47 -1.66 25.96
CA THR A 16 -9.45 -2.94 25.20
C THR A 16 -10.87 -3.42 24.85
N GLY A 17 -11.86 -3.12 25.70
CA GLY A 17 -13.26 -3.41 25.42
C GLY A 17 -13.84 -2.60 24.25
N LEU A 18 -13.39 -1.34 24.06
CA LEU A 18 -13.81 -0.48 22.94
C LEU A 18 -13.22 -0.92 21.59
N ILE A 19 -11.96 -1.35 21.56
CA ILE A 19 -11.32 -1.84 20.33
C ILE A 19 -11.93 -3.19 19.90
N LEU A 20 -12.13 -4.12 20.83
CA LEU A 20 -12.81 -5.39 20.55
C LEU A 20 -14.28 -5.18 20.14
N ALA A 21 -14.99 -4.20 20.74
CA ALA A 21 -16.34 -3.86 20.33
C ALA A 21 -16.39 -3.23 18.93
N GLY A 22 -15.43 -2.37 18.56
CA GLY A 22 -15.33 -1.80 17.22
C GLY A 22 -15.08 -2.86 16.13
N VAL A 23 -14.15 -3.78 16.38
CA VAL A 23 -13.84 -4.90 15.47
C VAL A 23 -15.03 -5.87 15.37
N LEU A 24 -15.72 -6.17 16.47
CA LEU A 24 -16.93 -7.00 16.45
C LEU A 24 -18.09 -6.32 15.72
N VAL A 25 -18.24 -5.00 15.81
CA VAL A 25 -19.25 -4.26 15.05
C VAL A 25 -18.92 -4.24 13.55
N ALA A 26 -17.65 -4.04 13.17
CA ALA A 26 -17.23 -4.13 11.77
C ALA A 26 -17.44 -5.54 11.20
N ILE A 27 -17.06 -6.58 11.94
CA ILE A 27 -17.30 -7.98 11.54
C ILE A 27 -18.79 -8.30 11.49
N LEU A 28 -19.59 -7.81 12.44
CA LEU A 28 -21.05 -7.98 12.40
C LEU A 28 -21.66 -7.25 11.20
N LEU A 29 -21.17 -6.07 10.84
CA LEU A 29 -21.59 -5.32 9.64
C LEU A 29 -21.17 -6.03 8.35
N ILE A 30 -19.99 -6.64 8.30
CA ILE A 30 -19.52 -7.48 7.18
C ILE A 30 -20.35 -8.77 7.08
N ILE A 31 -20.67 -9.40 8.21
CA ILE A 31 -21.55 -10.57 8.24
C ILE A 31 -22.96 -10.17 7.83
N LEU A 32 -23.50 -9.06 8.33
CA LEU A 32 -24.80 -8.49 7.94
C LEU A 32 -24.86 -8.12 6.45
N TRP A 33 -23.74 -7.67 5.88
CA TRP A 33 -23.52 -7.46 4.46
C TRP A 33 -23.50 -8.79 3.68
N GLN A 34 -22.86 -9.84 4.20
CA GLN A 34 -22.90 -11.18 3.60
C GLN A 34 -24.27 -11.89 3.71
N VAL A 35 -25.07 -11.61 4.73
CA VAL A 35 -26.40 -12.24 4.91
C VAL A 35 -27.58 -11.41 4.39
N GLY A 36 -27.34 -10.29 3.70
CA GLY A 36 -28.39 -9.54 2.98
C GLY A 36 -29.46 -8.93 3.89
N LEU A 37 -29.11 -8.59 5.13
CA LEU A 37 -30.07 -8.12 6.14
C LEU A 37 -30.32 -6.59 6.11
N PHE A 38 -29.58 -5.84 5.29
CA PHE A 38 -29.86 -4.44 4.97
C PHE A 38 -29.63 -4.20 3.47
N ASP A 39 -30.73 -4.15 2.72
CA ASP A 39 -30.82 -3.84 1.28
C ASP A 39 -30.59 -2.33 1.07
N SER A 40 -29.44 -1.83 1.53
CA SER A 40 -29.04 -0.43 1.37
C SER A 40 -27.97 -0.35 0.31
N ALA A 41 -28.22 0.44 -0.73
CA ALA A 41 -27.23 0.77 -1.74
C ALA A 41 -25.90 1.20 -1.08
N PRO A 42 -24.74 0.70 -1.55
CA PRO A 42 -23.47 1.14 -1.01
C PRO A 42 -23.34 2.68 -1.12
N PRO A 43 -22.64 3.32 -0.17
CA PRO A 43 -22.45 4.76 -0.20
C PRO A 43 -21.70 5.16 -1.48
N PRO A 44 -21.89 6.40 -1.96
CA PRO A 44 -21.09 6.94 -3.07
C PRO A 44 -19.59 6.83 -2.79
N ALA A 45 -18.78 6.72 -3.84
CA ALA A 45 -17.33 6.77 -3.72
C ALA A 45 -16.88 8.09 -3.06
N THR A 46 -16.01 8.01 -2.05
CA THR A 46 -15.38 9.20 -1.45
C THR A 46 -13.88 9.00 -1.36
N LEU A 47 -13.12 10.10 -1.52
CA LEU A 47 -11.67 10.04 -1.47
C LEU A 47 -11.17 9.51 -0.12
N GLU A 48 -11.81 9.90 0.98
CA GLU A 48 -11.48 9.40 2.32
C GLU A 48 -11.59 7.88 2.41
N SER A 49 -12.70 7.29 1.94
CA SER A 49 -12.87 5.84 1.95
C SER A 49 -11.91 5.12 1.00
N ALA A 50 -11.57 5.75 -0.12
CA ALA A 50 -10.64 5.22 -1.10
C ALA A 50 -9.22 5.15 -0.52
N VAL A 51 -8.76 6.23 0.09
CA VAL A 51 -7.44 6.32 0.71
C VAL A 51 -7.35 5.37 1.91
N GLU A 52 -8.41 5.26 2.70
CA GLU A 52 -8.47 4.29 3.80
C GLU A 52 -8.34 2.84 3.32
N SER A 53 -8.90 2.50 2.15
CA SER A 53 -8.73 1.16 1.57
C SER A 53 -7.27 0.84 1.25
N VAL A 54 -6.52 1.83 0.76
CA VAL A 54 -5.07 1.69 0.50
C VAL A 54 -4.30 1.48 1.80
N ARG A 55 -4.57 2.32 2.82
CA ARG A 55 -3.89 2.22 4.12
C ARG A 55 -4.12 0.86 4.79
N GLN A 56 -5.34 0.32 4.68
CA GLN A 56 -5.66 -0.99 5.25
C GLN A 56 -4.91 -2.14 4.57
N ASP A 57 -4.79 -2.11 3.25
CA ASP A 57 -4.04 -3.13 2.52
C ASP A 57 -2.55 -3.09 2.85
N GLN A 58 -1.97 -1.89 2.95
CA GLN A 58 -0.57 -1.73 3.34
C GLN A 58 -0.32 -2.21 4.77
N ALA A 59 -1.20 -1.88 5.72
CA ALA A 59 -1.09 -2.36 7.10
C ALA A 59 -1.15 -3.89 7.17
N GLN A 60 -1.97 -4.53 6.32
CA GLN A 60 -2.04 -5.99 6.23
C GLN A 60 -0.77 -6.59 5.62
N GLN A 61 -0.21 -5.97 4.59
CA GLN A 61 1.06 -6.43 3.98
C GLN A 61 2.22 -6.32 4.98
N GLN A 62 2.35 -5.20 5.68
CA GLN A 62 3.38 -5.01 6.70
C GLN A 62 3.25 -6.03 7.84
N ALA A 63 2.02 -6.35 8.28
CA ALA A 63 1.80 -7.39 9.27
C ALA A 63 2.24 -8.77 8.77
N GLN A 64 1.95 -9.10 7.50
CA GLN A 64 2.38 -10.37 6.89
C GLN A 64 3.90 -10.46 6.75
N GLU A 65 4.56 -9.37 6.38
CA GLU A 65 6.02 -9.31 6.29
C GLU A 65 6.68 -9.44 7.67
N HIS A 66 6.12 -8.77 8.68
CA HIS A 66 6.60 -8.90 10.05
C HIS A 66 6.46 -10.34 10.56
N ASP A 67 5.30 -10.98 10.34
CA ASP A 67 5.08 -12.38 10.70
C ASP A 67 6.04 -13.32 9.95
N ALA A 68 6.34 -13.04 8.68
CA ALA A 68 7.30 -13.81 7.88
C ALA A 68 8.74 -13.62 8.40
N ALA A 69 9.14 -12.40 8.76
CA ALA A 69 10.45 -12.11 9.33
C ALA A 69 10.66 -12.81 10.69
N GLU A 70 9.64 -12.82 11.55
CA GLU A 70 9.67 -13.53 12.83
C GLU A 70 9.80 -15.06 12.63
N GLN A 71 9.14 -15.61 11.60
CA GLN A 71 9.31 -17.02 11.22
C GLN A 71 10.71 -17.35 10.70
N VAL A 72 11.36 -16.43 9.97
CA VAL A 72 12.74 -16.63 9.51
C VAL A 72 13.71 -16.57 10.69
N GLN A 73 13.58 -15.57 11.56
CA GLN A 73 14.44 -15.44 12.74
C GLN A 73 14.32 -16.64 13.71
N SER A 74 13.10 -17.14 13.92
CA SER A 74 12.90 -18.33 14.76
C SER A 74 13.49 -19.61 14.13
N GLN A 75 13.47 -19.74 12.80
CA GLN A 75 14.15 -20.84 12.10
C GLN A 75 15.67 -20.73 12.18
N GLU A 76 16.24 -19.54 12.01
CA GLU A 76 17.68 -19.31 12.16
C GLU A 76 18.16 -19.59 13.59
N ALA A 77 17.40 -19.17 14.61
CA ALA A 77 17.70 -19.48 16.01
C ALA A 77 17.69 -20.99 16.29
N GLN A 78 16.71 -21.72 15.75
CA GLN A 78 16.65 -23.19 15.87
C GLN A 78 17.82 -23.88 15.15
N ALA A 79 18.23 -23.38 13.98
CA ALA A 79 19.38 -23.90 13.25
C ALA A 79 20.70 -23.65 14.00
N GLN A 80 20.84 -22.50 14.68
CA GLN A 80 22.01 -22.18 15.50
C GLN A 80 22.08 -23.03 16.79
N GLU A 81 20.94 -23.31 17.44
CA GLU A 81 20.88 -24.28 18.56
C GLU A 81 21.27 -25.69 18.11
N GLN A 82 20.79 -26.14 16.93
CA GLN A 82 21.15 -27.46 16.40
C GLN A 82 22.63 -27.57 16.01
N ALA A 83 23.25 -26.49 15.52
CA ALA A 83 24.66 -26.46 15.18
C ALA A 83 25.58 -26.39 16.42
N SER A 84 25.08 -25.91 17.56
CA SER A 84 25.84 -25.85 18.82
C SER A 84 25.75 -27.15 19.66
N ASP A 85 24.85 -28.07 19.30
CA ASP A 85 24.75 -29.43 19.86
C ASP A 85 25.54 -30.49 19.06
N GLU A 86 26.27 -30.09 18.01
CA GLU A 86 27.15 -31.01 17.27
C GLU A 86 28.43 -31.27 18.10
N PRO A 87 28.71 -32.51 18.54
CA PRO A 87 29.92 -32.80 19.29
C PRO A 87 31.13 -32.58 18.37
N THR A 88 32.07 -31.75 18.81
CA THR A 88 33.39 -31.63 18.18
C THR A 88 34.07 -33.00 18.22
N GLN A 89 33.93 -33.77 17.14
CA GLN A 89 34.72 -34.98 16.97
C GLN A 89 36.17 -34.55 16.76
N SER A 90 36.96 -34.69 17.82
CA SER A 90 38.40 -34.63 17.78
C SER A 90 38.91 -35.72 16.82
N ALA A 91 39.17 -35.35 15.57
CA ALA A 91 39.94 -36.18 14.66
C ALA A 91 41.41 -36.07 15.06
N THR A 92 41.83 -37.00 15.94
CA THR A 92 43.23 -37.26 16.22
C THR A 92 43.88 -37.90 14.99
N ASP A 93 45.02 -37.32 14.65
CA ASP A 93 46.05 -37.73 13.71
C ASP A 93 46.34 -39.25 13.75
N ASP A 94 46.32 -39.92 12.60
CA ASP A 94 47.09 -41.15 12.38
C ASP A 94 47.57 -41.17 10.92
N GLN A 95 48.86 -40.84 10.77
CA GLN A 95 49.61 -40.98 9.52
C GLN A 95 50.04 -42.45 9.39
N ASP A 96 49.69 -43.12 8.29
CA ASP A 96 50.69 -43.88 7.53
C ASP A 96 50.23 -44.36 6.14
N GLN A 97 51.03 -43.95 5.16
CA GLN A 97 51.51 -44.69 3.98
C GLN A 97 50.59 -45.10 2.79
N GLN A 98 50.96 -44.50 1.66
CA GLN A 98 51.41 -45.12 0.38
C GLN A 98 50.54 -45.00 -0.88
N ASP A 99 51.22 -44.41 -1.87
CA ASP A 99 51.29 -44.75 -3.29
C ASP A 99 50.34 -44.16 -4.34
N SER A 100 50.96 -43.30 -5.15
CA SER A 100 50.90 -43.23 -6.62
C SER A 100 49.54 -42.97 -7.29
N ALA A 101 49.42 -41.83 -7.98
CA ALA A 101 49.65 -41.74 -9.43
C ALA A 101 49.20 -40.37 -9.95
N ALA A 102 49.88 -39.94 -11.00
CA ALA A 102 49.79 -38.65 -11.67
C ALA A 102 48.44 -38.35 -12.33
N TYR A 103 48.05 -37.08 -12.38
CA TYR A 103 47.59 -36.46 -13.62
C TYR A 103 47.76 -34.93 -13.60
N SER A 104 48.22 -34.41 -14.74
CA SER A 104 48.58 -33.03 -15.05
C SER A 104 47.41 -32.05 -15.08
N ALA A 105 47.67 -30.77 -14.74
CA ALA A 105 47.51 -29.63 -15.66
C ALA A 105 47.95 -28.31 -14.98
N GLU A 106 48.62 -27.48 -15.77
CA GLU A 106 49.33 -26.23 -15.46
C GLU A 106 48.44 -25.05 -14.98
N PRO A 107 49.00 -24.08 -14.24
CA PRO A 107 48.58 -22.69 -14.30
C PRO A 107 49.61 -21.86 -15.09
N GLN A 108 49.15 -21.11 -16.09
CA GLN A 108 49.99 -20.15 -16.79
C GLN A 108 50.13 -18.86 -15.98
N GLU A 109 51.39 -18.53 -15.67
CA GLU A 109 51.85 -17.22 -15.27
C GLU A 109 51.76 -16.23 -16.44
N GLN A 110 51.33 -14.99 -16.17
CA GLN A 110 51.84 -13.83 -16.87
C GLN A 110 52.12 -12.70 -15.87
N GLN A 111 53.39 -12.51 -15.57
CA GLN A 111 53.99 -11.28 -15.04
C GLN A 111 54.58 -10.48 -16.20
N SER A 112 54.43 -9.15 -16.15
CA SER A 112 55.48 -8.14 -16.40
C SER A 112 54.80 -6.74 -16.34
N GLN A 113 55.10 -5.89 -15.34
CA GLN A 113 56.19 -4.88 -15.29
C GLN A 113 55.94 -3.71 -16.27
N ASP A 114 56.13 -2.42 -15.99
CA ASP A 114 56.79 -1.68 -14.89
C ASP A 114 56.58 -0.14 -15.13
N GLN A 115 56.87 0.67 -14.09
CA GLN A 115 57.46 2.05 -14.09
C GLN A 115 56.60 3.26 -14.55
N GLU A 116 56.66 4.50 -14.01
CA GLU A 116 57.53 5.27 -13.09
C GLU A 116 56.64 6.40 -12.46
N GLN A 117 56.70 6.70 -11.15
CA GLN A 117 57.49 7.75 -10.44
C GLN A 117 57.29 9.23 -10.85
N ASP A 118 56.88 10.03 -9.85
CA ASP A 118 57.37 11.37 -9.42
C ASP A 118 56.21 12.15 -8.76
N GLU A 119 56.11 12.22 -7.43
CA GLU A 119 56.75 13.19 -6.49
C GLU A 119 56.36 14.68 -6.71
N GLU A 120 55.62 15.25 -5.75
CA GLU A 120 55.91 16.51 -5.00
C GLU A 120 54.62 16.99 -4.28
N GLN A 121 54.53 16.77 -2.97
CA GLN A 121 54.88 17.69 -1.87
C GLN A 121 53.72 18.58 -1.38
N GLU A 122 53.35 18.27 -0.13
CA GLU A 122 52.69 19.01 0.96
C GLU A 122 53.08 20.51 1.12
N PRO A 123 52.48 21.36 2.01
CA PRO A 123 51.89 20.98 3.32
C PRO A 123 50.72 21.78 3.95
N ALA A 124 50.17 21.13 4.99
CA ALA A 124 49.79 21.63 6.34
C ALA A 124 48.62 22.61 6.59
N SER A 125 47.68 22.14 7.42
CA SER A 125 47.13 22.82 8.62
C SER A 125 46.39 21.78 9.48
N SER A 126 46.83 21.34 10.66
CA SER A 126 46.95 22.01 11.98
C SER A 126 45.63 22.59 12.52
N TYR A 127 44.83 21.78 13.22
CA TYR A 127 43.93 22.18 14.33
C TYR A 127 43.83 20.98 15.28
N ASP A 128 44.49 21.01 16.44
CA ASP A 128 44.11 21.65 17.72
C ASP A 128 43.06 20.83 18.50
N TYR A 129 43.50 20.30 19.64
CA TYR A 129 42.75 19.44 20.56
C TYR A 129 42.07 20.33 21.61
N GLY A 130 40.75 20.47 21.53
CA GLY A 130 39.93 21.05 22.59
C GLY A 130 39.51 19.99 23.61
N GLN A 131 39.98 20.14 24.85
CA GLN A 131 39.53 19.38 26.01
C GLN A 131 38.12 19.85 26.42
N GLU A 132 37.20 18.91 26.63
CA GLU A 132 35.96 19.18 27.37
C GLU A 132 35.97 18.45 28.71
N GLN A 133 35.50 19.19 29.71
CA GLN A 133 35.72 18.98 31.13
C GLN A 133 34.66 18.02 31.69
N GLU A 134 35.11 16.98 32.35
CA GLU A 134 34.28 16.16 33.23
C GLU A 134 33.93 16.96 34.48
N GLN A 135 32.63 17.21 34.72
CA GLN A 135 32.12 17.71 35.98
C GLN A 135 31.70 16.53 36.86
N GLU A 136 32.50 16.28 37.89
CA GLU A 136 32.14 15.45 39.04
C GLU A 136 30.99 16.10 39.82
N GLN A 137 29.89 15.38 40.00
CA GLN A 137 28.92 15.66 41.07
C GLN A 137 28.87 14.45 41.99
N GLU A 138 29.47 14.62 43.16
CA GLU A 138 29.30 13.74 44.32
C GLU A 138 27.86 13.87 44.85
N GLN A 139 27.13 12.76 44.92
CA GLN A 139 26.07 12.57 45.91
C GLN A 139 26.27 11.23 46.61
N GLN A 140 26.61 11.31 47.89
CA GLN A 140 26.62 10.20 48.83
C GLN A 140 25.19 9.74 49.14
N GLY A 141 24.97 8.44 49.07
CA GLY A 141 23.80 7.75 49.61
C GLY A 141 24.11 6.26 49.75
N ASP A 142 24.27 5.80 50.99
CA ASP A 142 24.35 4.40 51.39
C ASP A 142 23.21 3.57 50.79
N ASP A 143 23.52 2.44 50.15
CA ASP A 143 23.08 1.12 50.60
C ASP A 143 23.64 0.01 49.70
N GLN A 144 24.26 -0.98 50.33
CA GLN A 144 24.83 -2.16 49.69
C GLN A 144 23.74 -3.11 49.20
N GLN A 145 23.66 -3.39 47.89
CA GLN A 145 23.14 -4.68 47.42
C GLN A 145 23.63 -5.06 46.01
N THR A 146 24.57 -6.02 45.99
CA THR A 146 24.79 -7.07 44.96
C THR A 146 24.44 -6.79 43.50
N GLY A 147 25.47 -6.79 42.66
CA GLY A 147 25.34 -6.99 41.22
C GLY A 147 26.68 -6.77 40.52
N GLN A 148 27.65 -7.66 40.71
CA GLN A 148 28.79 -7.74 39.79
C GLN A 148 28.27 -8.31 38.48
N MET A 149 27.72 -7.44 37.65
CA MET A 149 27.47 -7.72 36.24
C MET A 149 28.84 -8.00 35.62
N SER A 150 28.97 -9.15 34.95
CA SER A 150 30.25 -9.56 34.39
C SER A 150 30.73 -8.52 33.36
N GLU A 151 32.05 -8.32 33.22
CA GLU A 151 32.60 -7.44 32.17
C GLU A 151 32.06 -7.81 30.78
N GLN A 152 31.68 -9.08 30.57
CA GLN A 152 31.02 -9.57 29.36
C GLN A 152 29.59 -9.03 29.16
N GLU A 153 28.78 -8.93 30.21
CA GLU A 153 27.42 -8.36 30.13
C GLU A 153 27.45 -6.85 29.92
N GLN A 154 28.42 -6.15 30.52
CA GLN A 154 28.62 -4.72 30.27
C GLN A 154 29.06 -4.45 28.83
N THR A 155 29.96 -5.29 28.30
CA THR A 155 30.40 -5.18 26.90
C THR A 155 29.24 -5.48 25.93
N GLN A 156 28.41 -6.49 26.21
CA GLN A 156 27.22 -6.78 25.39
C GLN A 156 26.19 -5.66 25.41
N GLN A 157 25.95 -5.03 26.57
CA GLN A 157 25.06 -3.87 26.65
C GLN A 157 25.61 -2.66 25.90
N GLN A 158 26.91 -2.39 25.97
CA GLN A 158 27.53 -1.31 25.18
C GLN A 158 27.47 -1.56 23.67
N VAL A 159 27.69 -2.80 23.23
CA VAL A 159 27.56 -3.17 21.81
C VAL A 159 26.11 -3.06 21.33
N GLN A 160 25.12 -3.50 22.13
CA GLN A 160 23.71 -3.33 21.79
C GLN A 160 23.29 -1.85 21.76
N GLN A 161 23.81 -1.04 22.67
CA GLN A 161 23.52 0.39 22.72
C GLN A 161 24.19 1.14 21.57
N ALA A 162 25.41 0.74 21.17
CA ALA A 162 26.08 1.26 19.98
C ALA A 162 25.35 0.86 18.69
N GLN A 163 24.90 -0.39 18.57
CA GLN A 163 24.08 -0.86 17.43
C GLN A 163 22.71 -0.19 17.37
N GLN A 164 22.06 0.07 18.50
CA GLN A 164 20.83 0.88 18.55
C GLN A 164 21.08 2.34 18.19
N THR A 165 22.25 2.88 18.54
CA THR A 165 22.63 4.26 18.21
C THR A 165 23.00 4.40 16.73
N GLU A 166 23.63 3.39 16.13
CA GLU A 166 23.89 3.32 14.68
C GLU A 166 22.59 3.12 13.90
N GLN A 167 21.67 2.26 14.34
CA GLN A 167 20.35 2.10 13.73
C GLN A 167 19.47 3.36 13.89
N GLN A 168 19.59 4.10 14.99
CA GLN A 168 18.94 5.41 15.14
C GLN A 168 19.60 6.48 14.26
N ALA A 169 20.92 6.48 14.09
CA ALA A 169 21.62 7.42 13.22
C ALA A 169 21.35 7.15 11.72
N GLU A 170 21.15 5.88 11.33
CA GLU A 170 20.70 5.49 9.99
C GLU A 170 19.21 5.82 9.76
N GLN A 171 18.37 5.82 10.81
CA GLN A 171 16.98 6.29 10.74
C GLN A 171 16.84 7.83 10.73
N GLU A 172 17.79 8.56 11.31
CA GLU A 172 17.76 10.03 11.36
C GLU A 172 18.27 10.71 10.08
N THR A 173 18.80 9.97 9.10
CA THR A 173 19.23 10.51 7.79
C THR A 173 18.21 10.37 6.66
N MET A 174 17.09 9.68 6.87
CA MET A 174 15.98 9.69 5.91
C MET A 174 14.89 10.65 6.38
N THR A 175 15.10 11.95 6.15
CA THR A 175 13.90 12.79 5.93
C THR A 175 13.21 12.17 4.73
N PRO A 176 11.93 11.74 4.80
CA PRO A 176 11.24 11.27 3.60
C PRO A 176 11.22 12.45 2.64
N GLU A 177 12.08 12.41 1.62
CA GLU A 177 12.08 13.42 0.57
C GLU A 177 10.76 13.25 -0.17
N THR A 178 9.86 14.23 -0.05
CA THR A 178 8.68 14.28 -0.89
C THR A 178 9.14 14.22 -2.35
N PRO A 179 8.70 13.23 -3.14
CA PRO A 179 9.18 13.09 -4.50
C PRO A 179 8.86 14.35 -5.29
N SER A 180 9.77 14.77 -6.17
CA SER A 180 9.47 15.87 -7.08
C SER A 180 8.50 15.39 -8.16
N LEU A 181 7.73 16.29 -8.77
CA LEU A 181 6.83 15.92 -9.86
C LEU A 181 7.57 15.27 -11.04
N ALA A 182 8.81 15.68 -11.31
CA ALA A 182 9.64 15.09 -12.35
C ALA A 182 9.95 13.60 -12.07
N ASP A 183 10.17 13.26 -10.80
CA ASP A 183 10.40 11.87 -10.37
C ASP A 183 9.16 11.00 -10.57
N LEU A 184 7.97 11.59 -10.66
CA LEU A 184 6.69 10.89 -10.86
C LEU A 184 6.31 10.73 -12.33
N SER A 185 7.10 11.26 -13.27
CA SER A 185 6.87 11.10 -14.70
C SER A 185 6.84 9.62 -15.12
N GLY A 186 6.00 9.30 -16.10
CA GLY A 186 5.82 7.95 -16.64
C GLY A 186 4.36 7.56 -16.84
N THR A 187 4.19 6.27 -17.16
CA THR A 187 2.88 5.64 -17.30
C THR A 187 2.38 5.19 -15.93
N TRP A 188 1.11 5.46 -15.64
CA TRP A 188 0.40 5.02 -14.45
C TRP A 188 -0.70 4.04 -14.84
N VAL A 189 -0.75 2.93 -14.11
CA VAL A 189 -1.68 1.81 -14.33
C VAL A 189 -2.43 1.49 -13.05
N LEU A 190 -3.43 0.63 -13.12
CA LEU A 190 -4.18 0.21 -11.94
C LEU A 190 -3.27 -0.50 -10.93
N SER A 191 -3.31 -0.08 -9.66
CA SER A 191 -2.59 -0.78 -8.59
C SER A 191 -3.35 -2.03 -8.15
N ALA A 192 -2.59 -3.02 -7.69
CA ALA A 192 -3.14 -4.17 -6.97
C ALA A 192 -3.53 -3.82 -5.51
N GLN A 193 -3.14 -2.64 -5.03
CA GLN A 193 -3.47 -2.14 -3.69
C GLN A 193 -4.75 -1.31 -3.71
N GLY A 194 -5.50 -1.36 -2.61
CA GLY A 194 -6.75 -0.65 -2.45
C GLY A 194 -7.85 -1.19 -3.36
N THR A 195 -8.99 -0.50 -3.34
CA THR A 195 -10.15 -0.87 -4.17
C THR A 195 -10.27 0.06 -5.38
N SER A 196 -10.36 -0.51 -6.58
CA SER A 196 -10.69 0.22 -7.80
C SER A 196 -11.98 -0.29 -8.43
N PHE A 197 -12.83 0.62 -8.92
CA PHE A 197 -14.05 0.27 -9.65
C PHE A 197 -14.56 1.41 -10.54
N VAL A 198 -15.38 1.04 -11.51
CA VAL A 198 -16.32 1.93 -12.22
C VAL A 198 -17.74 1.44 -11.95
N GLY A 199 -18.70 2.35 -11.80
CA GLY A 199 -20.07 1.98 -11.51
C GLY A 199 -21.11 3.02 -11.86
N TYR A 200 -22.37 2.66 -11.60
CA TYR A 200 -23.51 3.53 -11.78
C TYR A 200 -24.32 3.64 -10.49
N ARG A 201 -25.02 4.75 -10.33
CA ARG A 201 -26.10 4.93 -9.35
C ARG A 201 -27.30 5.54 -10.05
N ILE A 202 -28.48 4.97 -9.91
CA ILE A 202 -29.69 5.50 -10.55
C ILE A 202 -30.89 5.35 -9.64
N GLY A 203 -31.73 6.39 -9.56
CA GLY A 203 -32.97 6.33 -8.80
C GLY A 203 -33.99 5.42 -9.47
N GLU A 204 -34.70 4.64 -8.67
CA GLU A 204 -35.77 3.76 -9.12
C GLU A 204 -36.96 3.82 -8.17
N GLU A 205 -38.15 3.63 -8.72
CA GLU A 205 -39.38 3.46 -7.94
C GLU A 205 -39.84 2.00 -8.07
N LEU A 206 -39.88 1.30 -6.94
CA LEU A 206 -40.16 -0.13 -6.89
C LEU A 206 -41.53 -0.43 -6.31
N ALA A 207 -42.26 -1.36 -6.95
CA ALA A 207 -43.58 -1.77 -6.50
C ALA A 207 -43.52 -2.39 -5.08
N ASN A 208 -44.28 -1.82 -4.15
CA ASN A 208 -44.36 -2.22 -2.73
C ASN A 208 -43.12 -1.94 -1.87
N ILE A 209 -42.08 -1.29 -2.43
CA ILE A 209 -40.86 -0.86 -1.70
C ILE A 209 -40.77 0.67 -1.65
N GLY A 210 -41.20 1.35 -2.72
CA GLY A 210 -41.08 2.80 -2.86
C GLY A 210 -39.78 3.21 -3.55
N THR A 211 -39.30 4.42 -3.26
CA THR A 211 -38.08 4.98 -3.84
C THR A 211 -36.83 4.28 -3.33
N ALA A 212 -35.96 3.87 -4.25
CA ALA A 212 -34.69 3.22 -3.98
C ALA A 212 -33.60 3.77 -4.92
N THR A 213 -32.34 3.39 -4.66
CA THR A 213 -31.24 3.67 -5.58
C THR A 213 -30.60 2.36 -5.99
N ALA A 214 -30.63 2.06 -7.28
CA ALA A 214 -29.89 0.94 -7.84
C ALA A 214 -28.42 1.34 -7.99
N VAL A 215 -27.52 0.49 -7.50
CA VAL A 215 -26.07 0.68 -7.65
C VAL A 215 -25.45 -0.60 -8.16
N GLY A 216 -24.58 -0.48 -9.17
CA GLY A 216 -23.78 -1.58 -9.66
C GLY A 216 -22.35 -1.13 -9.96
N ARG A 217 -21.37 -1.98 -9.67
CA ARG A 217 -19.94 -1.70 -9.83
C ARG A 217 -19.22 -2.87 -10.48
N THR A 218 -18.18 -2.58 -11.25
CA THR A 218 -17.21 -3.55 -11.77
C THR A 218 -15.81 -3.13 -11.34
N GLY A 219 -15.00 -4.11 -10.91
CA GLY A 219 -13.58 -3.92 -10.63
C GLY A 219 -12.68 -4.27 -11.82
N ASP A 220 -13.24 -4.84 -12.89
CA ASP A 220 -12.49 -5.19 -14.10
C ASP A 220 -12.33 -3.93 -14.96
N VAL A 221 -11.30 -3.17 -14.62
CA VAL A 221 -10.97 -1.89 -15.22
C VAL A 221 -9.52 -1.92 -15.70
N VAL A 222 -9.28 -1.42 -16.92
CA VAL A 222 -7.96 -1.16 -17.46
C VAL A 222 -7.76 0.35 -17.53
N VAL A 223 -6.64 0.84 -17.02
CA VAL A 223 -6.27 2.26 -17.03
C VAL A 223 -4.86 2.43 -17.55
N SER A 224 -4.66 3.44 -18.40
CA SER A 224 -3.35 3.98 -18.77
C SER A 224 -3.39 5.50 -18.68
N LEU A 225 -2.55 6.07 -17.82
CA LEU A 225 -2.37 7.51 -17.66
C LEU A 225 -0.92 7.87 -17.96
N GLU A 226 -0.70 8.90 -18.77
CA GLU A 226 0.63 9.38 -19.13
C GLU A 226 0.91 10.73 -18.47
N PHE A 227 1.92 10.78 -17.61
CA PHE A 227 2.34 11.98 -16.90
C PHE A 227 3.77 12.37 -17.27
N ASP A 228 3.99 13.61 -17.72
CA ASP A 228 5.32 14.06 -18.16
C ASP A 228 6.16 14.75 -17.06
N GLY A 229 5.64 14.79 -15.83
CA GLY A 229 6.24 15.52 -14.71
C GLY A 229 5.66 16.92 -14.49
N ALA A 230 4.71 17.36 -15.31
CA ALA A 230 3.95 18.59 -15.10
C ALA A 230 2.50 18.48 -15.59
N VAL A 231 2.24 17.69 -16.62
CA VAL A 231 0.94 17.58 -17.30
C VAL A 231 0.57 16.11 -17.46
N ILE A 232 -0.69 15.79 -17.16
CA ILE A 232 -1.30 14.53 -17.58
C ILE A 232 -1.71 14.72 -19.03
N THR A 233 -1.02 14.03 -19.94
CA THR A 233 -1.14 14.24 -21.39
C THR A 233 -2.15 13.28 -22.04
N SER A 234 -2.38 12.13 -21.42
CA SER A 234 -3.31 11.11 -21.90
C SER A 234 -3.89 10.34 -20.72
N VAL A 235 -5.17 10.02 -20.80
CA VAL A 235 -5.84 9.03 -19.93
C VAL A 235 -6.77 8.22 -20.80
N VAL A 236 -6.67 6.90 -20.70
CA VAL A 236 -7.64 5.95 -21.26
C VAL A 236 -8.07 5.01 -20.14
N ILE A 237 -9.39 4.88 -19.96
CA ILE A 237 -10.01 4.00 -18.99
C ILE A 237 -11.01 3.13 -19.75
N GLU A 238 -10.90 1.81 -19.65
CA GLU A 238 -11.86 0.85 -20.20
C GLU A 238 -12.39 -0.02 -19.06
N ALA A 239 -13.71 -0.09 -18.90
CA ALA A 239 -14.37 -0.93 -17.90
C ALA A 239 -15.13 -2.07 -18.57
N ASP A 240 -14.94 -3.30 -18.09
CA ASP A 240 -15.70 -4.47 -18.54
C ASP A 240 -17.05 -4.52 -17.80
N LEU A 241 -18.12 -4.20 -18.52
CA LEU A 241 -19.48 -4.14 -18.00
C LEU A 241 -20.11 -5.53 -17.81
N ARG A 242 -19.51 -6.60 -18.36
CA ARG A 242 -20.06 -7.97 -18.21
C ARG A 242 -19.92 -8.48 -16.78
N THR A 243 -18.98 -7.92 -16.02
CA THR A 243 -18.70 -8.28 -14.63
C THR A 243 -19.31 -7.30 -13.63
N LEU A 244 -20.10 -6.33 -14.12
CA LEU A 244 -20.90 -5.43 -13.30
C LEU A 244 -21.79 -6.22 -12.31
N LYS A 245 -21.72 -5.84 -11.03
CA LYS A 245 -22.48 -6.46 -9.94
C LYS A 245 -23.28 -5.43 -9.15
N SER A 246 -24.54 -5.74 -8.95
CA SER A 246 -25.45 -5.09 -8.01
C SER A 246 -25.75 -6.01 -6.82
N ASP A 247 -26.38 -5.46 -5.79
CA ASP A 247 -27.04 -6.19 -4.70
C ASP A 247 -28.11 -7.23 -5.13
N GLN A 248 -28.60 -7.17 -6.37
CA GLN A 248 -29.72 -7.96 -6.87
C GLN A 248 -29.31 -8.70 -8.14
N SER A 249 -29.05 -10.01 -8.03
CA SER A 249 -28.66 -10.86 -9.18
C SER A 249 -29.65 -10.85 -10.36
N PHE A 250 -30.95 -10.62 -10.10
CA PHE A 250 -31.94 -10.43 -11.15
C PHE A 250 -31.72 -9.14 -11.96
N ARG A 251 -31.21 -8.07 -11.31
CA ARG A 251 -30.84 -6.81 -11.96
C ARG A 251 -29.63 -7.05 -12.86
N ASP A 252 -28.57 -7.68 -12.35
CA ASP A 252 -27.40 -8.07 -13.15
C ASP A 252 -27.79 -8.90 -14.38
N GLY A 253 -28.72 -9.83 -14.23
CA GLY A 253 -29.26 -10.63 -15.33
C GLY A 253 -30.03 -9.80 -16.37
N ALA A 254 -30.75 -8.76 -15.92
CA ALA A 254 -31.49 -7.88 -16.80
C ALA A 254 -30.57 -6.96 -17.61
N LEU A 255 -29.54 -6.37 -16.98
CA LEU A 255 -28.62 -5.42 -17.62
C LEU A 255 -27.81 -6.01 -18.79
N ARG A 256 -27.68 -7.34 -18.84
CA ARG A 256 -27.07 -8.04 -19.98
C ARG A 256 -27.78 -7.80 -21.31
N THR A 257 -29.10 -7.67 -21.27
CA THR A 257 -29.96 -7.66 -22.49
C THR A 257 -30.97 -6.52 -22.51
N ARG A 258 -30.96 -5.63 -21.52
CA ARG A 258 -31.85 -4.47 -21.39
C ARG A 258 -31.11 -3.33 -20.70
N GLY A 259 -31.50 -2.09 -20.97
CA GLY A 259 -30.79 -0.94 -20.43
C GLY A 259 -29.45 -0.77 -21.14
N ILE A 260 -28.35 -0.98 -20.41
CA ILE A 260 -26.98 -0.86 -20.95
C ILE A 260 -26.52 -2.06 -21.79
N GLU A 261 -27.34 -3.11 -21.90
CA GLU A 261 -27.14 -4.28 -22.78
C GLU A 261 -25.70 -4.83 -22.80
N THR A 262 -25.16 -5.22 -21.65
CA THR A 262 -23.73 -5.54 -21.50
C THR A 262 -23.24 -6.76 -22.30
N ASP A 263 -24.14 -7.61 -22.82
CA ASP A 263 -23.76 -8.66 -23.77
C ASP A 263 -23.48 -8.10 -25.17
N THR A 264 -24.13 -7.00 -25.55
CA THR A 264 -23.97 -6.30 -26.84
C THR A 264 -22.89 -5.23 -26.78
N TYR A 265 -22.87 -4.45 -25.69
CA TYR A 265 -21.91 -3.38 -25.44
C TYR A 265 -21.09 -3.70 -24.17
N PRO A 266 -20.10 -4.58 -24.29
CA PRO A 266 -19.40 -5.14 -23.12
C PRO A 266 -18.45 -4.15 -22.44
N PHE A 267 -18.07 -3.06 -23.11
CA PHE A 267 -17.10 -2.10 -22.60
C PHE A 267 -17.70 -0.70 -22.56
N ALA A 268 -17.31 0.07 -21.55
CA ALA A 268 -17.41 1.52 -21.54
C ALA A 268 -16.00 2.11 -21.51
N THR A 269 -15.74 3.10 -22.35
CA THR A 269 -14.40 3.69 -22.50
C THR A 269 -14.42 5.20 -22.30
N PHE A 270 -13.59 5.70 -21.40
CA PHE A 270 -13.30 7.13 -21.28
C PHE A 270 -11.93 7.45 -21.89
N VAL A 271 -11.86 8.55 -22.65
CA VAL A 271 -10.61 9.09 -23.20
C VAL A 271 -10.52 10.58 -22.88
N LEU A 272 -9.40 11.00 -22.28
CA LEU A 272 -9.13 12.42 -22.01
C LEU A 272 -8.95 13.19 -23.32
N THR A 273 -9.60 14.35 -23.43
CA THR A 273 -9.49 15.21 -24.62
C THR A 273 -8.70 16.49 -24.35
N GLU A 274 -8.58 16.89 -23.09
CA GLU A 274 -7.84 18.09 -22.68
C GLU A 274 -6.78 17.71 -21.62
N PRO A 275 -5.49 18.05 -21.84
CA PRO A 275 -4.44 17.79 -20.86
C PRO A 275 -4.70 18.48 -19.52
N ILE A 276 -4.26 17.85 -18.42
CA ILE A 276 -4.47 18.35 -17.06
C ILE A 276 -3.14 18.80 -16.46
N SER A 277 -3.02 20.09 -16.15
CA SER A 277 -1.83 20.62 -15.47
C SER A 277 -1.82 20.30 -13.97
N ILE A 278 -0.66 19.85 -13.49
CA ILE A 278 -0.36 19.58 -12.10
C ILE A 278 0.76 20.52 -11.65
N ASP A 279 0.38 21.62 -10.99
CA ASP A 279 1.32 22.69 -10.64
C ASP A 279 2.24 22.32 -9.45
N ALA A 280 1.72 21.54 -8.52
CA ALA A 280 2.42 21.02 -7.36
C ALA A 280 1.72 19.76 -6.87
N LEU A 281 2.49 18.85 -6.24
CA LEU A 281 1.87 17.81 -5.42
C LEU A 281 1.25 18.47 -4.19
N PRO A 282 0.00 18.13 -3.84
CA PRO A 282 -0.55 18.48 -2.55
C PRO A 282 0.38 17.97 -1.44
N THR A 283 0.65 18.79 -0.43
CA THR A 283 1.52 18.39 0.68
C THR A 283 0.73 17.61 1.72
N GLY A 284 1.23 16.46 2.16
CA GLY A 284 0.57 15.63 3.16
C GLY A 284 -0.72 14.99 2.63
N GLU A 285 -1.81 15.09 3.39
CA GLU A 285 -3.12 14.48 3.07
C GLU A 285 -4.07 15.46 2.35
N GLU A 286 -3.55 16.44 1.61
CA GLU A 286 -4.37 17.35 0.84
C GLU A 286 -4.92 16.68 -0.44
N ALA A 287 -6.16 17.01 -0.80
CA ALA A 287 -6.82 16.54 -2.01
C ALA A 287 -6.75 17.60 -3.12
N LEU A 288 -6.60 17.14 -4.36
CA LEU A 288 -6.66 17.96 -5.56
C LEU A 288 -8.00 17.77 -6.27
N SER A 289 -8.86 18.79 -6.27
CA SER A 289 -10.10 18.78 -7.05
C SER A 289 -9.87 19.30 -8.48
N ARG A 290 -10.46 18.63 -9.47
CA ARG A 290 -10.43 19.02 -10.89
C ARG A 290 -11.76 18.71 -11.57
N THR A 291 -12.01 19.42 -12.67
CA THR A 291 -13.01 19.02 -13.67
C THR A 291 -12.25 18.67 -14.94
N VAL A 292 -12.44 17.46 -15.46
CA VAL A 292 -11.71 16.95 -16.62
C VAL A 292 -12.65 16.75 -17.80
N GLN A 293 -12.14 17.03 -18.99
CA GLN A 293 -12.88 16.94 -20.25
C GLN A 293 -12.42 15.71 -21.02
N GLY A 294 -13.37 14.91 -21.48
CA GLY A 294 -13.08 13.74 -22.30
C GLY A 294 -14.27 13.32 -23.15
N THR A 295 -14.13 12.17 -23.79
CA THR A 295 -15.23 11.45 -24.43
C THR A 295 -15.50 10.17 -23.69
N LEU A 296 -16.78 9.86 -23.49
CA LEU A 296 -17.25 8.57 -22.98
C LEU A 296 -17.93 7.82 -24.12
N ASP A 297 -17.46 6.62 -24.41
CA ASP A 297 -18.17 5.61 -25.19
C ASP A 297 -18.94 4.70 -24.23
N LEU A 298 -20.26 4.70 -24.36
CA LEU A 298 -21.17 3.90 -23.56
C LEU A 298 -22.34 3.46 -24.43
N HIS A 299 -22.71 2.18 -24.35
CA HIS A 299 -23.81 1.62 -25.14
C HIS A 299 -23.66 1.86 -26.67
N GLY A 300 -22.40 1.87 -27.15
CA GLY A 300 -22.07 2.08 -28.56
C GLY A 300 -22.19 3.53 -29.05
N VAL A 301 -22.47 4.48 -28.17
CA VAL A 301 -22.54 5.91 -28.46
C VAL A 301 -21.39 6.62 -27.75
N THR A 302 -20.64 7.43 -28.50
CA THR A 302 -19.55 8.25 -27.95
C THR A 302 -19.99 9.72 -27.83
N ASN A 303 -19.96 10.27 -26.61
CA ASN A 303 -20.29 11.68 -26.35
C ASN A 303 -19.21 12.39 -25.52
N PRO A 304 -19.06 13.72 -25.66
CA PRO A 304 -18.22 14.50 -24.76
C PRO A 304 -18.82 14.50 -23.35
N VAL A 305 -17.96 14.39 -22.33
CA VAL A 305 -18.34 14.43 -20.92
C VAL A 305 -17.42 15.36 -20.13
N SER A 306 -17.97 15.92 -19.05
CA SER A 306 -17.24 16.69 -18.04
C SER A 306 -17.36 15.96 -16.72
N ILE A 307 -16.22 15.61 -16.12
CA ILE A 307 -16.18 14.79 -14.90
C ILE A 307 -15.56 15.61 -13.78
N ALA A 308 -16.29 15.75 -12.67
CA ALA A 308 -15.74 16.27 -11.44
C ALA A 308 -15.01 15.15 -10.69
N LEU A 309 -13.77 15.39 -10.29
CA LEU A 309 -12.95 14.43 -9.58
C LEU A 309 -12.11 15.06 -8.48
N GLU A 310 -11.72 14.22 -7.53
CA GLU A 310 -10.76 14.51 -6.48
C GLU A 310 -9.66 13.46 -6.52
N GLY A 311 -8.41 13.89 -6.42
CA GLY A 311 -7.25 13.02 -6.40
C GLY A 311 -6.32 13.29 -5.23
N GLN A 312 -5.67 12.26 -4.72
CA GLN A 312 -4.65 12.36 -3.68
C GLN A 312 -3.47 11.46 -4.03
N TYR A 313 -2.26 11.97 -3.78
CA TYR A 313 -1.04 11.18 -3.83
C TYR A 313 -0.69 10.73 -2.42
N VAL A 314 -0.64 9.43 -2.17
CA VAL A 314 -0.42 8.82 -0.85
C VAL A 314 0.46 7.58 -1.01
N ASP A 315 1.58 7.54 -0.30
CA ASP A 315 2.46 6.35 -0.21
C ASP A 315 2.86 5.75 -1.57
N GLY A 316 3.17 6.59 -2.56
CA GLY A 316 3.55 6.13 -3.91
C GLY A 316 2.38 5.88 -4.87
N LEU A 317 1.14 6.02 -4.40
CA LEU A 317 -0.07 5.73 -5.14
C LEU A 317 -0.88 7.00 -5.42
N VAL A 318 -1.56 7.01 -6.57
CA VAL A 318 -2.53 8.06 -6.92
C VAL A 318 -3.93 7.49 -6.73
N VAL A 319 -4.65 8.02 -5.75
CA VAL A 319 -6.05 7.65 -5.45
C VAL A 319 -6.96 8.72 -6.03
N VAL A 320 -7.91 8.33 -6.89
CA VAL A 320 -8.83 9.25 -7.55
C VAL A 320 -10.26 8.76 -7.40
N VAL A 321 -11.16 9.65 -7.04
CA VAL A 321 -12.61 9.43 -7.12
C VAL A 321 -13.23 10.46 -8.03
N GLY A 322 -14.26 10.09 -8.77
CA GLY A 322 -14.96 11.03 -9.62
C GLY A 322 -16.36 10.59 -9.95
N SER A 323 -17.16 11.54 -10.41
CA SER A 323 -18.51 11.28 -10.87
C SER A 323 -18.98 12.28 -11.92
N THR A 324 -19.98 11.87 -12.69
CA THR A 324 -20.72 12.73 -13.61
C THR A 324 -22.14 12.23 -13.79
N GLU A 325 -23.04 13.14 -14.15
CA GLU A 325 -24.42 12.80 -14.53
C GLU A 325 -24.44 12.27 -15.97
N ILE A 326 -25.22 11.21 -16.19
CA ILE A 326 -25.42 10.58 -17.49
C ILE A 326 -26.92 10.53 -17.77
N ALA A 327 -27.37 11.28 -18.76
CA ALA A 327 -28.71 11.11 -19.30
C ALA A 327 -28.75 9.84 -20.17
N LEU A 328 -29.66 8.92 -19.87
CA LEU A 328 -29.75 7.64 -20.58
C LEU A 328 -30.00 7.83 -22.08
N ALA A 329 -30.82 8.83 -22.42
CA ALA A 329 -31.16 9.16 -23.79
C ALA A 329 -29.97 9.65 -24.64
N ASP A 330 -28.93 10.21 -24.02
CA ASP A 330 -27.74 10.67 -24.77
C ASP A 330 -26.94 9.47 -25.32
N TYR A 331 -27.10 8.28 -24.73
CA TYR A 331 -26.41 7.05 -25.10
C TYR A 331 -27.34 5.99 -25.70
N ASP A 332 -28.52 6.40 -26.17
CA ASP A 332 -29.56 5.49 -26.72
C ASP A 332 -29.95 4.36 -25.73
N ILE A 333 -29.84 4.60 -24.43
CA ILE A 333 -30.22 3.63 -23.40
C ILE A 333 -31.70 3.79 -23.08
N GLU A 334 -32.47 2.73 -23.34
CA GLU A 334 -33.86 2.66 -22.88
C GLU A 334 -33.92 2.14 -21.44
N PRO A 335 -34.59 2.86 -20.50
CA PRO A 335 -34.72 2.40 -19.12
C PRO A 335 -35.39 1.01 -19.07
N PRO A 336 -34.79 0.02 -18.38
CA PRO A 336 -35.36 -1.32 -18.36
C PRO A 336 -36.71 -1.32 -17.62
N THR A 337 -37.75 -1.84 -18.28
CA THR A 337 -39.08 -2.01 -17.68
C THR A 337 -39.26 -3.42 -17.12
N GLY A 338 -40.11 -3.58 -16.09
CA GLY A 338 -40.41 -4.89 -15.52
C GLY A 338 -41.51 -4.87 -14.47
N PHE A 339 -42.06 -6.03 -14.12
CA PHE A 339 -43.21 -6.15 -13.20
C PHE A 339 -42.97 -5.55 -11.79
N ARG A 340 -41.71 -5.44 -11.35
CA ARG A 340 -41.34 -4.87 -10.05
C ARG A 340 -40.86 -3.40 -10.13
N VAL A 341 -40.53 -2.92 -11.32
CA VAL A 341 -39.97 -1.58 -11.54
C VAL A 341 -41.08 -0.70 -12.09
N LEU A 342 -41.51 0.29 -11.30
CA LEU A 342 -42.54 1.24 -11.71
C LEU A 342 -41.96 2.33 -12.61
N SER A 343 -40.78 2.85 -12.25
CA SER A 343 -40.01 3.80 -13.05
C SER A 343 -38.53 3.78 -12.68
N ILE A 344 -37.71 4.30 -13.58
CA ILE A 344 -36.27 4.57 -13.40
C ILE A 344 -36.06 6.03 -13.80
N ASP A 345 -35.18 6.74 -13.11
CA ASP A 345 -34.83 8.12 -13.44
C ASP A 345 -34.15 8.20 -14.82
N ASP A 346 -34.41 9.25 -15.59
CA ASP A 346 -33.82 9.45 -16.91
C ASP A 346 -32.32 9.80 -16.85
N VAL A 347 -31.83 10.17 -15.66
CA VAL A 347 -30.44 10.55 -15.39
C VAL A 347 -29.88 9.67 -14.28
N GLY A 348 -28.76 9.00 -14.57
CA GLY A 348 -27.96 8.28 -13.59
C GLY A 348 -26.67 9.03 -13.26
N ILE A 349 -25.97 8.57 -12.23
CA ILE A 349 -24.60 8.99 -11.91
C ILE A 349 -23.67 7.87 -12.35
N MET A 350 -22.69 8.19 -13.19
CA MET A 350 -21.49 7.37 -13.33
C MET A 350 -20.51 7.79 -12.24
N GLU A 351 -19.98 6.83 -11.50
CA GLU A 351 -18.95 7.05 -10.48
C GLU A 351 -17.77 6.10 -10.68
N PHE A 352 -16.60 6.49 -10.18
CA PHE A 352 -15.44 5.62 -10.13
C PHE A 352 -14.56 5.93 -8.93
N GLN A 353 -13.78 4.93 -8.56
CA GLN A 353 -12.66 5.02 -7.65
C GLN A 353 -11.50 4.27 -8.31
N LEU A 354 -10.35 4.90 -8.44
CA LEU A 354 -9.17 4.31 -9.06
C LEU A 354 -7.98 4.52 -8.14
N VAL A 355 -7.25 3.45 -7.87
CA VAL A 355 -5.93 3.48 -7.24
C VAL A 355 -4.92 3.14 -8.31
N LEU A 356 -3.99 4.05 -8.57
CA LEU A 356 -3.00 3.94 -9.62
C LEU A 356 -1.61 3.87 -9.02
N GLU A 357 -0.76 3.06 -9.64
CA GLU A 357 0.67 2.99 -9.37
C GLU A 357 1.44 3.27 -10.66
N ARG A 358 2.66 3.77 -10.51
CA ARG A 358 3.54 3.97 -11.66
C ARG A 358 3.96 2.60 -12.20
N ALA A 359 3.86 2.42 -13.51
CA ALA A 359 4.37 1.24 -14.17
C ALA A 359 5.90 1.10 -13.93
N PRO A 360 6.40 -0.15 -13.83
CA PRO A 360 7.80 -0.43 -13.51
C PRO A 360 8.80 0.02 -14.59
#